data_AF-A0A838P146-F1
#
_entry.id   AF-A0A838P146-F1
#
_cell.length_a   1.000
_cell.length_b   1.000
_cell.length_c   1.000
_cell.angle_alpha   90.00
_cell.angle_beta   90.00
_cell.angle_gamma   90.00
#
_symmetry.space_group_name_H-M   'P 1'
#
loop_
_entity.id
_entity.type
_entity.pdbx_description
1 polymer ?
#
loop_
_entity_poly.entity_id
_entity_poly.type
_entity_poly.pdbx_seq_one_letter_code
_entity_poly.pdbx_strand_id
1 'polypeptide(L)'
;MRRLPGLVAGLVCTAACASAQVPLARATPAATAEPPSLVVLVVLDQFRADYLTRFGPQLKGGLARLMRDGAWFTNAHHDHAIAETAPGHATLLSGRFPRSTGIGANRIGVEDPAFPMIEGAAGAGASPARFRGTTLV
;
A
#
# COMPACT_ATOMS: atom_id res chain seq x y z
N MET A 1 79.63 11.36 8.47
CA MET A 1 78.91 10.08 8.33
C MET A 1 77.62 10.15 9.14
N ARG A 2 76.46 10.03 8.46
CA ARG A 2 75.23 9.31 8.86
C ARG A 2 74.95 9.18 10.38
N ARG A 3 73.80 9.56 10.95
CA ARG A 3 72.39 9.30 10.54
C ARG A 3 71.42 10.27 11.25
N LEU A 4 70.35 10.67 10.55
CA LEU A 4 69.14 11.27 11.15
C LEU A 4 68.26 10.17 11.79
N PRO A 5 67.46 10.50 12.82
CA PRO A 5 66.14 9.92 13.00
C PRO A 5 65.05 10.97 12.71
N GLY A 6 64.13 10.60 11.82
CA GLY A 6 62.99 11.43 11.42
C GLY A 6 61.95 11.55 12.52
N LEU A 7 61.41 12.75 12.67
CA LEU A 7 60.21 13.02 13.45
C LEU A 7 59.03 12.92 12.47
N VAL A 8 58.21 11.89 12.62
CA VAL A 8 56.94 11.73 11.91
C VAL A 8 55.96 12.75 12.48
N ALA A 9 55.68 13.81 11.74
CA ALA A 9 54.61 14.75 12.08
C ALA A 9 53.26 14.09 11.77
N GLY A 10 52.59 13.61 12.82
CA GLY A 10 51.22 13.11 12.74
C GLY A 10 50.27 14.27 12.45
N LEU A 11 49.76 14.35 11.22
CA LEU A 11 48.68 15.24 10.85
C LEU A 11 47.37 14.69 11.46
N VAL A 12 47.01 15.18 12.64
CA VAL A 12 45.67 14.95 13.21
C VAL A 12 44.68 15.81 12.42
N CYS A 13 43.98 15.18 11.48
CA CYS A 13 42.91 15.83 10.74
C CYS A 13 41.68 15.92 11.65
N THR A 14 41.56 17.02 12.41
CA THR A 14 40.32 17.34 13.12
C THR A 14 39.27 17.73 12.07
N ALA A 15 38.53 16.73 11.59
CA ALA A 15 37.33 16.96 10.79
C ALA A 15 36.31 17.68 11.68
N ALA A 16 36.28 19.01 11.58
CA ALA A 16 35.21 19.80 12.17
C ALA A 16 33.91 19.40 11.46
N CYS A 17 33.12 18.55 12.10
CA CYS A 17 31.74 18.31 11.73
C CYS A 17 30.98 19.62 11.90
N ALA A 18 30.97 20.46 10.87
CA ALA A 18 30.04 21.56 10.75
C ALA A 18 28.64 20.94 10.63
N SER A 19 27.95 20.84 11.76
CA SER A 19 26.54 20.47 11.80
C SER A 19 25.76 21.56 11.07
N ALA A 20 25.54 21.36 9.78
CA ALA A 20 24.59 22.16 9.00
C ALA A 20 23.21 21.94 9.62
N GLN A 21 22.76 22.89 10.43
CA GLN A 21 21.41 22.91 10.94
C GLN A 21 20.49 23.20 9.76
N VAL A 22 19.95 22.15 9.16
CA VAL A 22 18.87 22.28 8.18
C VAL A 22 17.72 22.93 8.93
N PRO A 23 17.25 24.12 8.51
CA PRO A 23 16.12 24.75 9.17
C PRO A 23 14.92 23.82 9.01
N LEU A 24 14.36 23.39 10.15
CA LEU A 24 13.14 22.61 10.17
C LEU A 24 12.04 23.49 9.57
N ALA A 25 11.68 23.22 8.30
CA ALA A 25 10.60 23.91 7.64
C ALA A 25 9.34 23.76 8.51
N ARG A 26 8.83 24.88 9.01
CA ARG A 26 7.62 24.91 9.83
C ARG A 26 6.47 24.48 8.92
N ALA A 27 5.94 23.28 9.16
CA ALA A 27 4.77 22.80 8.43
C ALA A 27 3.64 23.83 8.61
N THR A 28 3.18 24.39 7.50
CA THR A 28 1.95 25.19 7.49
C THR A 28 0.82 24.29 7.96
N PRO A 29 -0.02 24.72 8.91
CA PRO A 29 -1.19 23.95 9.31
C PRO A 29 -2.02 23.69 8.06
N ALA A 30 -2.20 22.41 7.72
CA ALA A 30 -3.12 22.05 6.66
C ALA A 30 -4.49 22.64 7.03
N ALA A 31 -5.12 23.34 6.09
CA ALA A 31 -6.50 23.78 6.27
C ALA A 31 -7.33 22.56 6.72
N THR A 32 -8.09 22.72 7.81
CA THR A 32 -8.97 21.67 8.32
C THR A 32 -10.07 21.42 7.28
N ALA A 33 -9.80 20.53 6.35
CA ALA A 33 -10.80 20.05 5.41
C ALA A 33 -11.92 19.37 6.22
N GLU A 34 -13.16 19.73 5.93
CA GLU A 34 -14.30 19.03 6.50
C GLU A 34 -14.23 17.54 6.14
N PRO A 35 -14.60 16.63 7.05
CA PRO A 35 -14.59 15.21 6.77
C PRO A 35 -15.56 14.89 5.61
N PRO A 36 -15.20 13.96 4.72
CA PRO A 36 -16.09 13.57 3.63
C PRO A 36 -17.36 12.93 4.19
N SER A 37 -18.53 13.29 3.63
CA SER A 37 -19.81 12.69 3.99
C SER A 37 -20.00 11.27 3.43
N LEU A 38 -19.21 10.89 2.44
CA LEU A 38 -19.24 9.59 1.79
C LEU A 38 -17.82 9.17 1.39
N VAL A 39 -17.47 7.93 1.74
CA VAL A 39 -16.26 7.26 1.25
C VAL A 39 -16.69 6.13 0.32
N VAL A 40 -16.15 6.11 -0.90
CA VAL A 40 -16.41 5.06 -1.89
C VAL A 40 -15.10 4.32 -2.17
N LEU A 41 -15.03 3.04 -1.80
CA LEU A 41 -13.95 2.14 -2.21
C LEU A 41 -14.36 1.41 -3.49
N VAL A 42 -13.55 1.54 -4.54
CA VAL A 42 -13.70 0.82 -5.80
C VAL A 42 -12.53 -0.15 -5.95
N VAL A 43 -12.81 -1.44 -6.06
CA VAL A 43 -11.81 -2.50 -6.27
C VAL A 43 -12.07 -3.12 -7.64
N LEU A 44 -11.07 -3.10 -8.51
CA LEU A 44 -11.13 -3.75 -9.81
C LEU A 44 -10.41 -5.09 -9.70
N ASP A 45 -11.16 -6.20 -9.75
CA ASP A 45 -10.58 -7.52 -9.61
C ASP A 45 -9.62 -7.84 -10.77
N GLN A 46 -8.49 -8.47 -10.44
CA GLN A 46 -7.43 -8.82 -11.38
C GLN A 46 -6.86 -7.63 -12.21
N PHE A 47 -7.04 -6.39 -11.73
CA PHE A 47 -6.59 -5.20 -12.45
C PHE A 47 -5.12 -4.89 -12.14
N ARG A 48 -4.24 -5.25 -13.08
CA ARG A 48 -2.81 -4.99 -12.95
C ARG A 48 -2.48 -3.51 -13.07
N ALA A 49 -1.47 -3.07 -12.31
CA ALA A 49 -1.03 -1.68 -12.28
C ALA A 49 -0.58 -1.15 -13.66
N ASP A 50 0.05 -1.99 -14.49
CA ASP A 50 0.56 -1.60 -15.81
C ASP A 50 -0.55 -1.29 -16.83
N TYR A 51 -1.81 -1.68 -16.57
CA TYR A 51 -2.93 -1.33 -17.44
C TYR A 51 -3.18 0.18 -17.49
N LEU A 52 -2.97 0.91 -16.40
CA LEU A 52 -3.17 2.35 -16.34
C LEU A 52 -2.20 3.10 -17.26
N THR A 53 -0.94 2.66 -17.32
CA THR A 53 0.06 3.26 -18.21
C THR A 53 -0.06 2.73 -19.64
N ARG A 54 -0.28 1.42 -19.82
CA ARG A 54 -0.38 0.79 -21.14
C ARG A 54 -1.56 1.31 -21.95
N PHE A 55 -2.71 1.50 -21.31
CA PHE A 55 -3.93 1.97 -21.96
C PHE A 55 -4.26 3.43 -21.68
N GLY A 56 -3.41 4.14 -20.93
CA GLY A 56 -3.59 5.54 -20.52
C GLY A 56 -4.06 6.48 -21.63
N PRO A 57 -3.47 6.46 -22.85
CA PRO A 57 -3.94 7.29 -23.96
C PRO A 57 -5.41 7.09 -24.35
N GLN A 58 -5.97 5.91 -24.09
CA GLN A 58 -7.35 5.53 -24.39
C GLN A 58 -8.32 5.87 -23.23
N LEU A 59 -7.81 6.08 -22.01
CA LEU A 59 -8.63 6.41 -20.85
C LEU A 59 -9.06 7.88 -20.92
N LYS A 60 -10.37 8.13 -21.05
CA LYS A 60 -10.97 9.49 -21.07
C LYS A 60 -11.93 9.76 -19.91
N GLY A 61 -12.32 8.73 -19.16
CA GLY A 61 -13.34 8.80 -18.11
C GLY A 61 -12.80 8.81 -16.68
N GLY A 62 -13.51 8.14 -15.78
CA GLY A 62 -13.25 8.16 -14.34
C GLY A 62 -11.82 7.78 -13.94
N LEU A 63 -11.25 6.71 -14.52
CA LEU A 63 -9.87 6.31 -14.24
C LEU A 63 -8.85 7.40 -14.63
N ALA A 64 -9.04 8.07 -15.77
CA ALA A 64 -8.16 9.16 -16.19
C ALA A 64 -8.28 10.37 -15.26
N ARG A 65 -9.49 10.67 -14.76
CA ARG A 65 -9.71 11.70 -13.74
C ARG A 65 -8.97 11.37 -12.44
N LEU A 66 -9.09 10.14 -11.94
CA LEU A 66 -8.43 9.70 -10.70
C LEU A 66 -6.91 9.78 -10.80
N MET A 67 -6.33 9.42 -11.95
CA MET A 67 -4.87 9.52 -12.17
C MET A 67 -4.36 10.96 -12.25
N ARG A 68 -5.14 11.88 -12.83
CA ARG A 68 -4.72 13.27 -13.04
C ARG A 68 -4.96 14.16 -11.82
N ASP A 69 -6.12 14.01 -11.18
CA ASP A 69 -6.61 14.94 -10.16
C ASP A 69 -6.56 14.32 -8.75
N GLY A 70 -6.23 13.03 -8.62
CA GLY A 70 -6.17 12.31 -7.35
C GLY A 70 -4.74 12.04 -6.86
N ALA A 71 -4.65 11.38 -5.71
CA ALA A 71 -3.39 10.82 -5.23
C ALA A 71 -3.13 9.46 -5.90
N TRP A 72 -2.07 9.37 -6.70
CA TRP A 72 -1.71 8.15 -7.43
C TRP A 72 -0.45 7.48 -6.85
N PHE A 73 -0.64 6.31 -6.24
CA PHE A 73 0.45 5.49 -5.69
C PHE A 73 0.92 4.46 -6.72
N THR A 74 2.14 4.64 -7.24
CA THR A 74 2.71 3.78 -8.30
C THR A 74 3.49 2.58 -7.77
N ASN A 75 3.81 2.56 -6.48
CA ASN A 75 4.52 1.47 -5.80
C ASN A 75 3.66 0.91 -4.66
N ALA A 76 2.42 0.53 -4.99
CA ALA A 76 1.48 -0.09 -4.06
C ALA A 76 1.44 -1.61 -4.29
N HIS A 77 1.40 -2.40 -3.22
CA HIS A 77 1.45 -3.85 -3.26
C HIS A 77 0.42 -4.47 -2.33
N HIS A 78 -0.13 -5.60 -2.73
CA HIS A 78 -0.65 -6.56 -1.76
C HIS A 78 0.56 -7.20 -1.07
N ASP A 79 0.89 -6.73 0.13
CA ASP A 79 2.07 -7.16 0.89
C ASP A 79 1.86 -8.53 1.57
N HIS A 80 1.48 -9.52 0.76
CA HIS A 80 1.32 -10.92 1.14
C HIS A 80 1.45 -11.83 -0.09
N ALA A 81 1.94 -13.05 0.12
CA ALA A 81 2.15 -14.00 -0.99
C ALA A 81 0.84 -14.55 -1.62
N ILE A 82 -0.29 -14.42 -0.93
CA ILE A 82 -1.57 -15.01 -1.34
C ILE A 82 -2.32 -14.05 -2.26
N ALA A 83 -1.96 -14.02 -3.55
CA ALA A 83 -2.57 -13.16 -4.55
C ALA A 83 -3.93 -13.70 -5.05
N GLU A 84 -4.83 -13.99 -4.11
CA GLU A 84 -6.21 -14.41 -4.36
C GLU A 84 -7.19 -13.30 -3.99
N THR A 85 -8.39 -13.32 -4.61
CA THR A 85 -9.44 -12.30 -4.44
C THR A 85 -9.81 -12.07 -2.97
N ALA A 86 -10.22 -13.10 -2.23
CA ALA A 86 -10.75 -12.92 -0.88
C ALA A 86 -9.70 -12.45 0.14
N PRO A 87 -8.48 -13.04 0.20
CA PRO A 87 -7.39 -12.51 1.03
C PRO A 87 -7.07 -11.04 0.70
N GLY A 88 -6.96 -10.68 -0.58
CA GLY A 88 -6.68 -9.31 -1.00
C GLY A 88 -7.79 -8.32 -0.60
N HIS A 89 -9.06 -8.69 -0.76
CA HIS A 89 -10.18 -7.83 -0.34
C HIS A 89 -10.23 -7.64 1.17
N ALA A 90 -9.94 -8.70 1.94
CA ALA A 90 -9.97 -8.64 3.40
C ALA A 90 -8.97 -7.63 3.98
N THR A 91 -7.89 -7.28 3.26
CA THR A 91 -6.89 -6.31 3.74
C THR A 91 -7.30 -4.85 3.53
N LEU A 92 -8.10 -4.54 2.51
CA LEU A 92 -8.30 -3.17 2.00
C LEU A 92 -8.95 -2.22 3.01
N LEU A 93 -10.06 -2.62 3.62
CA LEU A 93 -10.78 -1.80 4.61
C LEU A 93 -10.45 -2.15 6.06
N SER A 94 -9.69 -3.21 6.30
CA SER A 94 -9.31 -3.63 7.65
C SER A 94 -7.92 -3.13 8.06
N GLY A 95 -7.05 -2.83 7.09
CA GLY A 95 -5.65 -2.53 7.34
C GLY A 95 -4.86 -3.71 7.91
N ARG A 96 -5.37 -4.95 7.78
CA ARG A 96 -4.78 -6.16 8.37
C ARG A 96 -4.29 -7.12 7.29
N PHE A 97 -3.19 -7.80 7.56
CA PHE A 97 -2.71 -8.91 6.72
C PHE A 97 -3.66 -10.11 6.74
N PRO A 98 -3.70 -10.95 5.68
CA PRO A 98 -4.58 -12.13 5.61
C PRO A 98 -4.50 -13.06 6.82
N ARG A 99 -3.30 -13.23 7.41
CA ARG A 99 -3.08 -14.00 8.65
C ARG A 99 -3.95 -13.52 9.81
N SER A 100 -4.25 -12.23 9.87
CA SER A 100 -4.97 -11.57 10.95
C SER A 100 -6.45 -11.34 10.65
N THR A 101 -6.89 -11.58 9.41
CA THR A 101 -8.30 -11.42 9.00
C THR A 101 -9.09 -12.72 9.06
N GLY A 102 -8.44 -13.88 9.22
CA GLY A 102 -9.10 -15.18 9.09
C GLY A 102 -9.39 -15.61 7.66
N ILE A 103 -9.10 -14.75 6.66
CA ILE A 103 -9.29 -15.01 5.24
C ILE A 103 -7.93 -15.31 4.60
N GLY A 104 -7.47 -16.56 4.75
CA GLY A 104 -6.13 -17.00 4.31
C GLY A 104 -6.06 -17.54 2.87
N ALA A 105 -7.19 -17.89 2.26
CA ALA A 105 -7.37 -18.24 0.85
C ALA A 105 -8.87 -18.19 0.52
N ASN A 106 -9.25 -18.18 -0.75
CA ASN A 106 -10.64 -18.21 -1.21
C ASN A 106 -11.37 -19.42 -0.63
N ARG A 107 -10.83 -20.62 -0.88
CA ARG A 107 -11.47 -21.90 -0.52
C ARG A 107 -11.73 -22.08 0.98
N ILE A 108 -10.82 -21.59 1.82
CA ILE A 108 -10.95 -21.74 3.29
C ILE A 108 -11.44 -20.49 3.99
N GLY A 109 -11.39 -19.33 3.33
CA GLY A 109 -11.75 -18.05 3.92
C GLY A 109 -13.21 -17.70 3.68
N VAL A 110 -13.71 -17.94 2.46
CA VAL A 110 -15.04 -17.45 2.08
C VAL A 110 -15.99 -18.53 1.59
N GLU A 111 -15.54 -19.71 1.14
CA GLU A 111 -16.49 -20.74 0.70
C GLU A 111 -17.47 -21.15 1.81
N ASP A 112 -18.76 -21.04 1.49
CA ASP A 112 -19.86 -21.25 2.42
C ASP A 112 -21.07 -21.85 1.69
N PRO A 113 -21.41 -23.13 1.94
CA PRO A 113 -22.56 -23.78 1.30
C PRO A 113 -23.90 -23.22 1.77
N ALA A 114 -23.96 -22.47 2.88
CA ALA A 114 -25.17 -21.82 3.33
C ALA A 114 -25.57 -20.61 2.44
N PHE A 115 -24.64 -20.09 1.63
CA PHE A 115 -24.84 -18.96 0.74
C PHE A 115 -24.55 -19.35 -0.72
N PRO A 116 -25.41 -20.19 -1.34
CA PRO A 116 -25.18 -20.71 -2.68
C PRO A 116 -25.21 -19.60 -3.74
N MET A 117 -24.61 -19.89 -4.88
CA MET A 117 -24.66 -19.01 -6.04
C MET A 117 -26.10 -18.78 -6.51
N ILE A 118 -26.38 -17.55 -6.94
CA ILE A 118 -27.66 -17.18 -7.53
C ILE A 118 -27.77 -17.82 -8.94
N GLU A 119 -28.99 -18.18 -9.33
CA GLU A 119 -29.32 -18.66 -10.69
C GLU A 119 -28.59 -19.95 -11.14
N GLY A 120 -28.18 -20.80 -10.19
CA GLY A 120 -27.57 -22.09 -10.52
C GLY A 120 -26.20 -21.98 -11.17
N ALA A 121 -25.53 -20.83 -11.03
CA ALA A 121 -24.16 -20.68 -11.46
C ALA A 121 -23.27 -21.73 -10.79
N ALA A 122 -22.40 -22.36 -11.59
CA ALA A 122 -21.49 -23.40 -11.11
C ALA A 122 -20.46 -22.81 -10.13
N GLY A 123 -20.31 -23.42 -8.96
CA GLY A 123 -19.30 -23.04 -7.98
C GLY A 123 -19.77 -23.23 -6.54
N ALA A 124 -18.82 -23.12 -5.60
CA ALA A 124 -19.14 -23.02 -4.20
C ALA A 124 -19.69 -21.62 -3.89
N GLY A 125 -20.71 -21.57 -3.03
CA GLY A 125 -21.19 -20.33 -2.44
C GLY A 125 -20.12 -19.62 -1.60
N ALA A 126 -20.32 -18.34 -1.27
CA ALA A 126 -19.34 -17.58 -0.49
C ALA A 126 -19.99 -16.62 0.53
N SER A 127 -19.34 -16.46 1.69
CA SER A 127 -19.75 -15.52 2.73
C SER A 127 -18.54 -14.96 3.51
N PRO A 128 -18.67 -13.79 4.15
CA PRO A 128 -17.61 -13.22 4.99
C PRO A 128 -17.61 -13.79 6.42
N ALA A 129 -18.34 -14.86 6.72
CA ALA A 129 -18.58 -15.34 8.09
C ALA A 129 -17.31 -15.68 8.88
N ARG A 130 -16.18 -15.94 8.20
CA ARG A 130 -14.88 -16.26 8.82
C ARG A 130 -13.98 -15.04 8.99
N PHE A 131 -14.39 -13.86 8.54
CA PHE A 131 -13.62 -12.64 8.69
C PHE A 131 -13.50 -12.23 10.16
N ARG A 132 -12.30 -11.77 10.54
CA ARG A 132 -11.92 -11.37 11.90
C ARG A 132 -11.28 -9.98 11.89
N GLY A 133 -12.04 -8.99 12.32
CA GLY A 133 -11.53 -7.62 12.47
C GLY A 133 -12.63 -6.59 12.34
N THR A 134 -12.23 -5.34 12.45
CA THR A 134 -13.06 -4.19 12.10
C THR A 134 -12.74 -3.77 10.68
N THR A 135 -13.75 -3.33 9.95
CA THR A 135 -13.60 -2.61 8.70
C THR A 135 -13.91 -1.14 8.93
N LEU A 136 -13.44 -0.26 8.05
CA LEU A 136 -13.91 1.11 8.00
C LEU A 136 -15.41 1.13 7.63
N VAL A 137 -16.28 1.26 8.63
CA VAL A 137 -17.74 1.45 8.51
C VAL A 137 -18.22 2.31 9.67
#